data_AF-A1K5H5-F1
#
_entry.id   AF-A1K5H5-F1
#
_cell.length_a   1.000
_cell.length_b   1.000
_cell.length_c   1.000
_cell.angle_alpha   90.00
_cell.angle_beta   90.00
_cell.angle_gamma   90.00
#
_symmetry.space_group_name_H-M   'P 1'
#
loop_
_entity.id
_entity.type
_entity.pdbx_description
1 polymer ?
#
loop_
_entity_poly.entity_id
_entity_poly.type
_entity_poly.pdbx_seq_one_letter_code
_entity_poly.pdbx_strand_id
1 'polypeptide(L)'
;MAGFDFDHWCDLAKRDPAAFFHARHRLIERFIESHPAPQARRLREMQAFIDCVRVSSGTPMGAVRNIAGLMQERLDVLRRKGAELNAAGERLKEMMHRLEEHI
;
A
#
# COMPACT_ATOMS: atom_id res chain seq x y z
N MET A 1 16.62 -2.03 17.89
CA MET A 1 15.20 -1.81 17.55
C MET A 1 14.37 -2.52 18.60
N ALA A 2 13.68 -1.79 19.48
CA ALA A 2 12.70 -2.43 20.35
C ALA A 2 11.60 -3.02 19.44
N GLY A 3 11.38 -4.32 19.53
CA GLY A 3 10.44 -5.03 18.66
C GLY A 3 9.00 -4.58 18.89
N PHE A 4 8.17 -4.68 17.85
CA PHE A 4 6.73 -4.53 18.01
C PHE A 4 6.22 -5.69 18.88
N ASP A 5 5.66 -5.37 20.05
CA ASP A 5 5.12 -6.36 20.99
C ASP A 5 3.76 -6.88 20.49
N PHE A 6 3.78 -7.91 19.66
CA PHE A 6 2.55 -8.43 19.06
C PHE A 6 1.61 -9.06 20.10
N ASP A 7 2.18 -9.73 21.10
CA ASP A 7 1.41 -10.44 22.14
C ASP A 7 0.60 -9.45 22.98
N HIS A 8 1.20 -8.32 23.38
CA HIS A 8 0.49 -7.26 24.09
C HIS A 8 -0.72 -6.74 23.29
N TRP A 9 -0.56 -6.50 21.98
CA TRP A 9 -1.63 -5.98 21.14
C TRP A 9 -2.74 -7.00 20.90
N CYS A 10 -2.39 -8.27 20.75
CA CYS A 10 -3.38 -9.36 20.68
C CYS A 10 -4.19 -9.48 21.96
N ASP A 11 -3.53 -9.40 23.11
CA ASP A 11 -4.19 -9.45 24.41
C ASP A 11 -5.08 -8.23 24.64
N LEU A 12 -4.60 -7.03 24.26
CA LEU A 12 -5.40 -5.80 24.33
C LEU A 12 -6.65 -5.90 23.46
N ALA A 13 -6.53 -6.41 22.22
CA ALA A 13 -7.67 -6.58 21.32
C ALA A 13 -8.75 -7.54 21.86
N LYS A 14 -8.34 -8.56 22.62
CA LYS A 14 -9.26 -9.54 23.24
C LYS A 14 -9.94 -8.98 24.49
N ARG A 15 -9.17 -8.30 25.34
CA ARG A 15 -9.63 -7.85 26.67
C ARG A 15 -10.39 -6.52 26.60
N ASP A 16 -9.91 -5.59 25.78
CA ASP A 16 -10.47 -4.25 25.62
C ASP A 16 -10.34 -3.79 24.15
N PRO A 17 -11.34 -4.12 23.30
CA PRO A 17 -11.35 -3.71 21.91
C PRO A 17 -11.29 -2.18 21.73
N ALA A 18 -11.92 -1.41 22.62
CA ALA A 18 -11.93 0.05 22.52
C ALA A 18 -10.52 0.62 22.76
N ALA A 19 -9.83 0.15 23.81
CA ALA A 19 -8.46 0.54 24.08
C ALA A 19 -7.50 0.13 22.94
N PHE A 20 -7.71 -1.04 22.33
CA PHE A 20 -6.97 -1.46 21.14
C PHE A 20 -7.14 -0.47 19.98
N PHE A 21 -8.37 -0.07 19.66
CA PHE A 21 -8.62 0.88 18.56
C PHE A 21 -8.03 2.27 18.85
N HIS A 22 -8.09 2.73 20.10
CA HIS A 22 -7.42 3.97 20.49
C HIS A 22 -5.90 3.87 20.39
N ALA A 23 -5.30 2.77 20.86
CA ALA A 23 -3.86 2.54 20.75
C ALA A 23 -3.41 2.47 19.29
N ARG A 24 -4.16 1.75 18.45
CA ARG A 24 -3.93 1.67 16.99
C ARG A 24 -3.93 3.05 16.36
N HIS A 25 -4.98 3.84 16.60
CA HIS A 25 -5.10 5.16 16.01
C HIS A 25 -3.91 6.05 16.38
N ARG A 26 -3.52 6.09 17.67
CA ARG A 26 -2.34 6.86 18.11
C ARG A 26 -1.04 6.39 17.48
N LEU A 27 -0.85 5.08 17.32
CA LEU A 27 0.36 4.54 16.70
C LEU A 27 0.46 4.96 15.22
N ILE A 28 -0.66 4.87 14.50
CA ILE A 28 -0.73 5.23 13.09
C ILE A 28 -0.55 6.74 12.90
N GLU A 29 -1.23 7.58 13.68
CA GLU A 29 -1.06 9.04 13.55
C GLU A 29 0.38 9.47 13.83
N ARG A 30 1.03 8.92 14.87
CA ARG A 30 2.45 9.22 15.13
C ARG A 30 3.36 8.82 13.96
N PHE A 31 3.08 7.69 13.32
CA PHE A 31 3.82 7.27 12.13
C PHE A 31 3.57 8.21 10.96
N ILE A 32 2.33 8.65 10.75
CA ILE A 32 1.99 9.59 9.68
C ILE A 32 2.67 10.95 9.92
N GLU A 33 2.63 11.45 11.14
CA GLU A 33 3.22 12.72 11.56
C GLU A 33 4.75 12.73 11.48
N SER A 34 5.41 11.57 11.53
CA SER A 34 6.86 11.48 11.38
C SER A 34 7.34 11.68 9.94
N HIS A 35 6.44 11.89 8.97
CA HIS A 35 6.78 12.09 7.56
C HIS A 35 6.54 13.53 7.09
N PRO A 36 7.26 14.02 6.06
CA PRO A 36 7.02 15.34 5.47
C PRO A 36 5.57 15.53 5.00
N ALA A 37 5.07 16.77 5.04
CA ALA A 37 3.65 17.09 4.80
C ALA A 37 3.02 16.47 3.53
N PRO A 38 3.69 16.44 2.35
CA PRO A 38 3.12 15.80 1.16
C PRO A 38 2.94 14.28 1.33
N GLN A 39 3.89 13.63 2.01
CA GLN A 39 3.86 12.20 2.29
C GLN A 39 2.85 11.88 3.38
N ALA A 40 2.83 12.64 4.47
CA ALA A 40 1.87 12.52 5.55
C ALA A 40 0.42 12.62 5.03
N ARG A 41 0.14 13.57 4.13
CA ARG A 41 -1.19 13.69 3.49
C ARG A 41 -1.58 12.41 2.75
N ARG A 42 -0.67 11.88 1.92
CA ARG A 42 -0.92 10.64 1.17
C ARG A 42 -1.11 9.43 2.08
N LEU A 43 -0.36 9.35 3.19
CA LEU A 43 -0.53 8.28 4.17
C LEU A 43 -1.89 8.36 4.87
N ARG A 44 -2.41 9.57 5.17
CA ARG A 44 -3.77 9.74 5.71
C ARG A 44 -4.85 9.27 4.74
N GLU A 45 -4.72 9.62 3.46
CA GLU A 45 -5.64 9.16 2.41
C GLU A 45 -5.65 7.63 2.32
N MET A 46 -4.46 7.01 2.35
CA MET A 46 -4.33 5.55 2.35
C MET A 46 -4.94 4.93 3.61
N GLN A 47 -4.71 5.52 4.78
CA GLN A 47 -5.25 5.04 6.05
C GLN A 47 -6.78 5.12 6.07
N ALA A 48 -7.37 6.22 5.59
CA ALA A 48 -8.81 6.36 5.46
C ALA A 48 -9.41 5.28 4.54
N PHE A 49 -8.74 4.97 3.42
CA PHE A 49 -9.14 3.88 2.55
C PHE A 49 -9.10 2.52 3.26
N ILE A 50 -8.02 2.22 4.00
CA ILE A 50 -7.90 0.99 4.80
C ILE A 50 -9.03 0.89 5.81
N ASP A 51 -9.36 1.98 6.50
CA ASP A 51 -10.42 1.99 7.51
C ASP A 51 -11.81 1.75 6.88
N CYS A 52 -12.10 2.32 5.70
CA CYS A 52 -13.31 2.00 4.93
C CYS A 52 -13.41 0.51 4.58
N VAL A 53 -12.32 -0.10 4.09
CA VAL A 53 -12.30 -1.54 3.78
C VAL A 53 -12.51 -2.38 5.04
N ARG A 54 -11.93 -1.98 6.17
CA ARG A 54 -12.12 -2.69 7.45
C ARG A 54 -13.58 -2.69 7.91
N VAL A 55 -14.26 -1.54 7.79
CA VAL A 55 -15.68 -1.41 8.15
C VAL A 55 -16.57 -2.26 7.24
N SER A 56 -16.32 -2.24 5.93
CA SER A 56 -17.17 -2.95 4.96
C SER A 56 -16.94 -4.47 4.92
N SER A 57 -15.79 -4.96 5.39
CA SER A 57 -15.42 -6.38 5.26
C SER A 57 -16.03 -7.30 6.32
N GLY A 58 -16.70 -6.76 7.34
CA GLY A 58 -17.42 -7.52 8.38
C GLY A 58 -16.55 -8.30 9.37
N THR A 59 -15.33 -8.69 9.00
CA THR A 59 -14.35 -9.38 9.86
C THR A 59 -12.92 -8.89 9.61
N PRO A 60 -12.02 -8.99 10.61
CA PRO A 60 -10.60 -8.65 10.43
C PRO A 60 -9.93 -9.45 9.29
N MET A 61 -10.21 -10.75 9.19
CA MET A 61 -9.67 -11.60 8.13
C MET A 61 -10.22 -11.24 6.74
N GLY A 62 -11.50 -10.89 6.66
CA GLY A 62 -12.10 -10.35 5.44
C GLY A 62 -11.39 -9.06 4.99
N ALA A 63 -11.12 -8.15 5.94
CA ALA A 63 -10.42 -6.91 5.65
C ALA A 63 -9.00 -7.17 5.11
N VAL A 64 -8.25 -8.08 5.73
CA VAL A 64 -6.90 -8.47 5.26
C VAL A 64 -6.97 -9.04 3.84
N ARG A 65 -7.90 -9.96 3.57
CA ARG A 65 -8.08 -10.55 2.24
C ARG A 65 -8.39 -9.48 1.19
N ASN A 66 -9.31 -8.56 1.50
CA ASN A 66 -9.72 -7.50 0.58
C ASN A 66 -8.58 -6.51 0.31
N ILE A 67 -7.86 -6.08 1.34
CA ILE A 67 -6.69 -5.20 1.19
C ILE A 67 -5.60 -5.89 0.35
N ALA A 68 -5.29 -7.15 0.63
CA ALA A 68 -4.30 -7.91 -0.13
C ALA A 68 -4.71 -8.09 -1.61
N GLY A 69 -5.99 -8.36 -1.89
CA GLY A 69 -6.51 -8.44 -3.25
C GLY A 69 -6.35 -7.13 -4.02
N LEU A 70 -6.69 -6.00 -3.40
CA LEU A 70 -6.50 -4.67 -3.99
C LEU A 70 -5.01 -4.38 -4.28
N MET A 71 -4.10 -4.78 -3.39
CA MET A 71 -2.66 -4.66 -3.64
C MET A 71 -2.22 -5.49 -4.86
N GLN A 72 -2.69 -6.73 -4.94
CA GLN A 72 -2.38 -7.63 -6.06
C GLN A 72 -2.85 -7.04 -7.39
N GLU A 73 -4.09 -6.55 -7.47
CA GLU A 73 -4.62 -5.91 -8.67
C GLU A 73 -3.77 -4.71 -9.13
N ARG A 74 -3.33 -3.88 -8.19
CA ARG A 74 -2.46 -2.72 -8.48
C ARG A 74 -1.09 -3.16 -8.99
N LEU A 75 -0.50 -4.19 -8.40
CA LEU A 75 0.76 -4.77 -8.87
C LEU A 75 0.62 -5.36 -10.27
N ASP A 76 -0.51 -6.01 -10.58
CA ASP A 76 -0.78 -6.54 -11.92
C ASP A 76 -0.97 -5.44 -12.96
N VAL A 77 -1.57 -4.30 -12.59
CA VAL A 77 -1.62 -3.11 -13.45
C VAL A 77 -0.22 -2.56 -13.70
N LEU A 78 0.59 -2.41 -12.65
CA LEU A 78 1.97 -1.92 -12.79
C LEU A 78 2.82 -2.82 -13.67
N ARG A 79 2.71 -4.15 -13.48
CA ARG A 79 3.39 -5.14 -14.31
C ARG A 79 3.04 -4.99 -15.79
N ARG A 80 1.75 -4.84 -16.12
CA ARG A 80 1.29 -4.63 -17.50
C ARG A 80 1.85 -3.35 -18.10
N LYS A 81 1.75 -2.23 -17.38
CA LYS A 81 2.31 -0.95 -17.83
C LYS A 81 3.83 -1.01 -18.03
N GLY A 82 4.54 -1.73 -17.16
CA GLY A 82 5.97 -1.97 -17.32
C GLY A 82 6.30 -2.74 -18.60
N ALA A 83 5.53 -3.78 -18.91
CA ALA A 83 5.70 -4.55 -20.14
C ALA A 83 5.42 -3.71 -21.40
N GLU A 84 4.36 -2.89 -21.37
CA GLU A 84 4.01 -1.97 -22.47
C GLU A 84 5.11 -0.94 -22.72
N LEU A 85 5.64 -0.34 -21.65
CA LEU A 85 6.72 0.65 -21.73
C LEU A 85 8.00 0.02 -22.27
N ASN A 86 8.34 -1.20 -21.81
CA ASN A 86 9.52 -1.92 -22.30
C ASN A 86 9.40 -2.21 -23.80
N ALA A 87 8.25 -2.71 -24.25
CA ALA A 87 8.02 -2.98 -25.67
C ALA A 87 8.06 -1.71 -26.53
N ALA A 88 7.57 -0.57 -26.02
CA ALA A 88 7.69 0.71 -26.70
C ALA A 88 9.14 1.19 -26.80
N GLY A 89 9.94 0.97 -25.75
CA GLY A 89 11.36 1.26 -25.73
C GLY A 89 12.15 0.46 -26.77
N GLU A 90 11.89 -0.84 -26.89
CA GLU A 90 12.56 -1.68 -27.91
C GLU A 90 12.20 -1.25 -29.34
N ARG A 91 10.93 -0.95 -29.61
CA ARG A 91 10.52 -0.42 -30.93
C ARG A 91 11.23 0.88 -31.28
N LEU A 92 11.40 1.78 -30.31
CA LEU A 92 12.11 3.04 -30.53
C LEU A 92 13.59 2.79 -30.87
N LYS A 93 14.26 1.89 -30.14
CA LYS A 93 15.65 1.50 -30.43
C LYS A 93 15.80 0.91 -31.84
N GLU A 94 14.90 0.02 -32.24
CA GLU A 94 14.89 -0.56 -33.59
C GLU A 94 14.67 0.49 -34.68
N MET A 95 13.84 1.51 -34.42
CA MET A 95 13.66 2.62 -35.36
C MET A 95 14.92 3.49 -35.46
N MET A 96 15.55 3.80 -34.32
CA MET A 96 16.80 4.57 -34.30
C MET A 96 17.92 3.84 -35.04
N HIS A 97 18.08 2.53 -34.80
CA HIS A 97 19.09 1.74 -35.49
C HIS A 97 18.90 1.73 -37.02
N ARG A 98 17.65 1.55 -37.48
CA ARG A 98 17.32 1.62 -38.92
C ARG A 98 17.60 2.99 -39.54
N LEU A 99 17.43 4.07 -38.79
CA LEU A 99 17.75 5.42 -39.25
C LEU A 99 19.27 5.63 -39.35
N GLU A 100 20.04 5.11 -38.40
CA GLU A 100 21.51 5.15 -38.42
C GLU A 100 22.10 4.33 -39.58
N GLU A 101 21.47 3.23 -39.97
CA GLU A 101 21.90 2.41 -41.12
C GLU A 101 21.61 3.04 -42.50
N HIS A 102 20.79 4.10 -42.56
CA HIS A 102 20.35 4.75 -43.81
C HIS A 102 20.90 6.17 -44.00
N ILE A 103 21.83 6.61 -43.13
CA ILE A 103 22.60 7.87 -43.23
C ILE A 103 24.05 7.52 -43.53
#